data_AF-A0AA37XED9-F1
#
_entry.id   AF-A0AA37XED9-F1
#
_cell.length_a   1.000
_cell.length_b   1.000
_cell.length_c   1.000
_cell.angle_alpha   90.00
_cell.angle_beta   90.00
_cell.angle_gamma   90.00
#
_symmetry.space_group_name_H-M   'P 1'
#
loop_
_entity.id
_entity.type
_entity.pdbx_description
1 polymer ?
#
loop_
_entity_poly.entity_id
_entity_poly.type
_entity_poly.pdbx_seq_one_letter_code
_entity_poly.pdbx_strand_id
1 'polypeptide(L)'
;MPPTRRPRGAPRAGRQIYVETVISAASPDVATSDPPRSAASEARTAALVDRVWHPTQDPLQHPRWDLRFTHITPQECAPAPSRAHRFRYEIRAPGRLGDRLALRGWGTSVGHRRGEDGHGTSALRFAPDDVLSPLGPGQGYWRYVPTPGGVRFVTGYDYTPGWGPLGPHLDPLVRPLVGWATAWSFDRLRLWVERGTDPARARDAAIAVAALRALAVATGAHLVVRTSRRRGRSGVLAVGTGLALLAAAVVVPTPAGVPSARRTLRRPPDPSAARAPRSLDTLAADPHPRQEPA
;
A
#
# COMPACT_ATOMS: atom_id res chain seq x y z
N MET A 1 -34.17 26.87 -7.30
CA MET A 1 -33.13 26.03 -7.93
C MET A 1 -32.76 24.92 -6.93
N PRO A 2 -33.15 23.66 -7.17
CA PRO A 2 -32.85 22.58 -6.22
C PRO A 2 -31.35 22.27 -6.26
N PRO A 3 -30.70 21.98 -5.11
CA PRO A 3 -29.28 21.68 -5.08
C PRO A 3 -29.00 20.41 -5.90
N THR A 4 -28.13 20.54 -6.91
CA THR A 4 -27.58 19.43 -7.67
C THR A 4 -27.05 18.37 -6.71
N ARG A 5 -27.76 17.23 -6.61
CA ARG A 5 -27.28 16.04 -5.90
C ARG A 5 -25.91 15.68 -6.48
N ARG A 6 -24.86 15.73 -5.65
CA ARG A 6 -23.55 15.18 -6.03
C ARG A 6 -23.74 13.74 -6.53
N PRO A 7 -23.04 13.32 -7.60
CA PRO A 7 -23.05 11.93 -8.00
C PRO A 7 -22.62 11.06 -6.81
N ARG A 8 -23.43 10.03 -6.50
CA ARG A 8 -23.09 9.02 -5.48
C ARG A 8 -21.74 8.41 -5.88
N GLY A 9 -20.69 8.68 -5.10
CA GLY A 9 -19.35 8.11 -5.32
C GLY A 9 -18.22 9.13 -5.53
N ALA A 10 -18.48 10.43 -5.64
CA ALA A 10 -17.38 11.41 -5.60
C ALA A 10 -16.69 11.38 -4.21
N PRO A 11 -15.35 11.26 -4.13
CA PRO A 11 -14.65 11.21 -2.86
C PRO A 11 -15.00 12.47 -2.05
N ARG A 12 -15.39 12.31 -0.79
CA ARG A 12 -15.59 13.47 0.08
C ARG A 12 -14.20 14.02 0.38
N ALA A 13 -13.93 15.25 -0.09
CA ALA A 13 -12.71 15.98 0.23
C ALA A 13 -12.46 15.90 1.75
N GLY A 14 -11.35 15.27 2.15
CA GLY A 14 -10.97 15.07 3.56
C GLY A 14 -10.92 13.62 4.06
N ARG A 15 -11.39 12.60 3.32
CA ARG A 15 -11.34 11.17 3.75
C ARG A 15 -10.46 10.28 2.89
N GLN A 16 -9.85 10.80 1.83
CA GLN A 16 -9.01 10.00 0.94
C GLN A 16 -7.77 9.46 1.66
N ILE A 17 -7.47 8.17 1.46
CA ILE A 17 -6.15 7.61 1.76
C ILE A 17 -5.21 8.01 0.63
N TYR A 18 -4.12 8.66 1.01
CA TYR A 18 -3.04 9.05 0.10
C TYR A 18 -1.74 8.38 0.55
N VAL A 19 -1.02 7.78 -0.40
CA VAL A 19 0.34 7.28 -0.17
C VAL A 19 1.20 7.59 -1.38
N GLU A 20 2.40 8.07 -1.11
CA GLU A 20 3.43 8.30 -2.11
C GLU A 20 4.76 7.69 -1.66
N THR A 21 5.47 7.08 -2.61
CA THR A 21 6.85 6.64 -2.46
C THR A 21 7.69 7.12 -3.64
N VAL A 22 8.97 7.41 -3.39
CA VAL A 22 9.95 7.69 -4.43
C VAL A 22 10.77 6.44 -4.65
N ILE A 23 10.77 5.94 -5.88
CA ILE A 23 11.55 4.77 -6.30
C ILE A 23 12.72 5.30 -7.13
N SER A 24 13.94 5.05 -6.67
CA SER A 24 15.15 5.60 -7.27
C SER A 24 15.71 4.72 -8.37
N ALA A 25 16.40 5.32 -9.35
CA ALA A 25 17.07 4.57 -10.41
C ALA A 25 18.41 3.95 -9.96
N ALA A 26 18.95 4.37 -8.81
CA ALA A 26 20.30 4.04 -8.37
C ALA A 26 20.47 2.54 -8.06
N SER A 27 21.29 1.86 -8.87
CA SER A 27 22.00 0.66 -8.44
C SER A 27 23.07 1.07 -7.42
N PRO A 28 23.33 0.27 -6.37
CA PRO A 28 24.35 0.60 -5.36
C PRO A 28 25.79 0.60 -5.88
N ASP A 29 26.04 0.13 -7.10
CA ASP A 29 27.37 0.14 -7.74
C ASP A 29 27.31 0.80 -9.12
N VAL A 30 27.54 2.11 -9.21
CA VAL A 30 28.34 2.78 -10.25
C VAL A 30 28.65 4.17 -9.72
N ALA A 31 29.77 4.30 -9.02
CA ALA A 31 30.47 5.57 -8.90
C ALA A 31 31.46 5.65 -10.07
N THR A 32 31.10 6.32 -11.16
CA THR A 32 32.06 6.96 -12.09
C THR A 32 31.36 7.66 -13.26
N SER A 33 31.72 8.94 -13.42
CA SER A 33 31.86 9.74 -14.65
C SER A 33 30.72 9.79 -15.69
N ASP A 34 30.15 10.99 -15.81
CA ASP A 34 29.47 11.67 -16.93
C ASP A 34 28.58 10.88 -17.91
N PRO A 35 27.37 11.39 -18.18
CA PRO A 35 27.16 11.95 -19.52
C PRO A 35 26.27 13.21 -19.55
N PRO A 36 26.42 14.12 -20.52
CA PRO A 36 25.31 14.96 -20.95
C PRO A 36 24.68 14.38 -22.22
N ARG A 37 23.39 14.00 -22.14
CA ARG A 37 22.40 14.03 -23.25
C ARG A 37 21.07 13.45 -22.73
N SER A 38 20.04 14.29 -22.64
CA SER A 38 18.73 14.03 -22.00
C SER A 38 18.11 12.68 -22.35
N ALA A 39 18.32 12.18 -23.57
CA ALA A 39 17.83 10.89 -24.05
C ALA A 39 18.29 9.69 -23.20
N ALA A 40 19.52 9.65 -22.69
CA ALA A 40 20.00 8.53 -21.88
C ALA A 40 19.37 8.53 -20.47
N SER A 41 19.19 9.73 -19.88
CA SER A 41 18.46 9.89 -18.62
C SER A 41 16.97 9.58 -18.78
N GLU A 42 16.36 10.01 -19.89
CA GLU A 42 14.98 9.71 -20.25
C GLU A 42 14.76 8.21 -20.41
N ALA A 43 15.64 7.52 -21.14
CA ALA A 43 15.58 6.06 -21.31
C ALA A 43 15.71 5.30 -19.97
N ARG A 44 16.60 5.73 -19.08
CA ARG A 44 16.74 5.14 -17.73
C ARG A 44 15.48 5.34 -16.90
N THR A 45 14.88 6.52 -16.95
CA THR A 45 13.64 6.82 -16.24
C THR A 45 12.47 6.04 -16.82
N ALA A 46 12.36 5.92 -18.14
CA ALA A 46 11.35 5.10 -18.81
C ALA A 46 11.47 3.62 -18.40
N ALA A 47 12.69 3.06 -18.40
CA ALA A 47 12.95 1.70 -17.94
C ALA A 47 12.60 1.53 -16.45
N LEU A 48 12.88 2.52 -15.60
CA LEU A 48 12.46 2.47 -14.21
C LEU A 48 10.93 2.52 -14.07
N VAL A 49 10.24 3.37 -14.84
CA VAL A 49 8.77 3.36 -14.90
C VAL A 49 8.27 1.98 -15.26
N ASP A 50 8.86 1.29 -16.22
CA ASP A 50 8.48 -0.07 -16.60
C ASP A 50 8.66 -1.09 -15.48
N ARG A 51 9.79 -1.00 -14.75
CA ARG A 51 10.02 -1.83 -13.56
C ARG A 51 9.03 -1.59 -12.44
N VAL A 52 8.41 -0.40 -12.36
CA VAL A 52 7.33 -0.12 -11.41
C VAL A 52 5.97 -0.53 -11.98
N TRP A 53 5.72 -0.26 -13.27
CA TRP A 53 4.46 -0.49 -13.96
C TRP A 53 4.11 -1.98 -14.00
N HIS A 54 5.05 -2.84 -14.40
CA HIS A 54 4.78 -4.26 -14.57
C HIS A 54 4.32 -4.96 -13.28
N PRO A 55 5.05 -4.92 -12.14
CA PRO A 55 4.61 -5.57 -10.91
C PRO A 55 3.38 -4.93 -10.26
N THR A 56 3.03 -3.70 -10.64
CA THR A 56 1.86 -3.02 -10.11
C THR A 56 0.60 -3.36 -10.92
N GLN A 57 0.70 -3.42 -12.25
CA GLN A 57 -0.43 -3.73 -13.13
C GLN A 57 -0.68 -5.22 -13.33
N ASP A 58 0.32 -6.10 -13.16
CA ASP A 58 0.13 -7.55 -13.25
C ASP A 58 -0.58 -8.11 -11.99
N PRO A 59 -1.82 -8.62 -12.11
CA PRO A 59 -2.58 -9.17 -10.98
C PRO A 59 -1.88 -10.34 -10.28
N LEU A 60 -1.03 -11.09 -10.97
CA LEU A 60 -0.31 -12.24 -10.38
C LEU A 60 0.91 -11.81 -9.58
N GLN A 61 1.51 -10.66 -9.91
CA GLN A 61 2.65 -10.10 -9.17
C GLN A 61 2.19 -9.24 -7.99
N HIS A 62 1.01 -8.62 -8.10
CA HIS A 62 0.52 -7.65 -7.14
C HIS A 62 0.46 -8.15 -5.68
N PRO A 63 -0.06 -9.37 -5.38
CA PRO A 63 -0.09 -9.91 -4.02
C PRO A 63 1.30 -10.17 -3.42
N ARG A 64 2.35 -10.26 -4.25
CA ARG A 64 3.71 -10.51 -3.76
C ARG A 64 4.19 -9.38 -2.88
N TRP A 65 3.84 -8.12 -3.17
CA TRP A 65 4.32 -6.94 -2.44
C TRP A 65 3.22 -6.24 -1.63
N ASP A 66 1.96 -6.32 -2.05
CA ASP A 66 0.84 -5.68 -1.36
C ASP A 66 0.35 -6.51 -0.16
N LEU A 67 0.23 -5.89 1.03
CA LEU A 67 -0.28 -6.53 2.24
C LEU A 67 -1.80 -6.65 2.23
N ARG A 68 -2.47 -5.85 1.41
CA ARG A 68 -3.93 -5.74 1.39
C ARG A 68 -4.58 -6.92 0.68
N PHE A 69 -3.81 -7.67 -0.12
CA PHE A 69 -4.32 -8.77 -0.93
C PHE A 69 -3.48 -10.03 -0.72
N THR A 70 -4.14 -11.18 -0.60
CA THR A 70 -3.49 -12.49 -0.58
C THR A 70 -3.47 -13.12 -1.97
N HIS A 71 -4.57 -12.96 -2.72
CA HIS A 71 -4.67 -13.41 -4.11
C HIS A 71 -5.42 -12.40 -4.94
N ILE A 72 -5.05 -12.28 -6.21
CA ILE A 72 -5.83 -11.57 -7.21
C ILE A 72 -5.90 -12.48 -8.43
N THR A 73 -7.13 -12.80 -8.85
CA THR A 73 -7.39 -13.65 -10.01
C THR A 73 -7.88 -12.75 -11.14
N PRO A 74 -7.14 -12.64 -12.25
CA PRO A 74 -7.61 -11.90 -13.42
C PRO A 74 -8.90 -12.53 -13.96
N GLN A 75 -9.77 -11.70 -14.50
CA GLN A 75 -11.01 -12.10 -15.16
C GLN A 75 -10.99 -11.57 -16.60
N GLU A 76 -11.95 -12.01 -17.40
CA GLU A 76 -12.07 -11.55 -18.79
C GLU A 76 -12.15 -10.02 -18.88
N CYS A 77 -11.50 -9.48 -19.90
CA CYS A 77 -11.49 -8.04 -20.14
C CYS A 77 -12.88 -7.59 -20.57
N ALA A 78 -13.33 -6.46 -20.04
CA ALA A 78 -14.56 -5.85 -20.52
C ALA A 78 -14.38 -5.48 -22.01
N PRO A 79 -15.40 -5.70 -22.86
CA PRO A 79 -15.35 -5.32 -24.25
C PRO A 79 -15.14 -3.80 -24.42
N ALA A 80 -14.71 -3.41 -25.61
CA ALA A 80 -14.58 -2.01 -25.99
C ALA A 80 -15.90 -1.24 -25.75
N PRO A 81 -15.85 0.06 -25.37
CA PRO A 81 -14.70 0.97 -25.44
C PRO A 81 -13.85 1.03 -24.15
N SER A 82 -14.26 0.40 -23.04
CA SER A 82 -13.62 0.59 -21.73
C SER A 82 -12.25 -0.10 -21.61
N ARG A 83 -12.06 -1.25 -22.28
CA ARG A 83 -10.89 -2.15 -22.13
C ARG A 83 -10.49 -2.37 -20.66
N ALA A 84 -11.46 -2.33 -19.74
CA ALA A 84 -11.20 -2.45 -18.33
C ALA A 84 -10.84 -3.90 -17.98
N HIS A 85 -9.79 -4.08 -17.18
CA HIS A 85 -9.42 -5.36 -16.63
C HIS A 85 -10.23 -5.61 -15.36
N ARG A 86 -11.05 -6.66 -15.37
CA ARG A 86 -11.76 -7.13 -14.18
C ARG A 86 -10.88 -8.12 -13.44
N PHE A 87 -10.99 -8.14 -12.12
CA PHE A 87 -10.31 -9.10 -11.27
C PHE A 87 -11.14 -9.41 -10.04
N ARG A 88 -10.93 -10.60 -9.49
CA ARG A 88 -11.42 -10.99 -8.17
C ARG A 88 -10.26 -10.92 -7.20
N TYR A 89 -10.45 -10.32 -6.03
CA TYR A 89 -9.43 -10.27 -4.99
C TYR A 89 -9.84 -11.07 -3.77
N GLU A 90 -8.83 -11.59 -3.06
CA GLU A 90 -9.01 -12.28 -1.79
C GLU A 90 -8.04 -11.74 -0.74
N ILE A 91 -8.51 -11.68 0.50
CA ILE A 91 -7.73 -11.33 1.70
C ILE A 91 -7.95 -12.47 2.70
N ARG A 92 -6.91 -13.24 2.99
CA ARG A 92 -6.96 -14.36 3.92
C ARG A 92 -6.20 -14.05 5.19
N ALA A 93 -6.71 -14.54 6.32
CA ALA A 93 -5.96 -14.53 7.56
C ALA A 93 -4.69 -15.39 7.43
N PRO A 94 -3.60 -15.09 8.17
CA PRO A 94 -2.40 -15.91 8.15
C PRO A 94 -2.64 -17.29 8.81
N GLY A 95 -1.89 -18.30 8.34
CA GLY A 95 -1.93 -19.66 8.88
C GLY A 95 -3.25 -20.39 8.63
N ARG A 96 -3.55 -21.40 9.46
CA ARG A 96 -4.74 -22.26 9.33
C ARG A 96 -6.08 -21.51 9.45
N LEU A 97 -6.06 -20.28 9.98
CA LEU A 97 -7.25 -19.44 10.04
C LEU A 97 -7.67 -18.95 8.64
N GLY A 98 -6.70 -18.78 7.74
CA GLY A 98 -6.94 -18.35 6.35
C GLY A 98 -7.70 -19.35 5.50
N ASP A 99 -7.72 -20.62 5.90
CA ASP A 99 -8.51 -21.67 5.24
C ASP A 99 -10.01 -21.50 5.48
N ARG A 100 -10.39 -20.78 6.55
CA ARG A 100 -11.78 -20.58 6.98
C ARG A 100 -12.27 -19.14 6.86
N LEU A 101 -11.35 -18.17 6.95
CA LEU A 101 -11.66 -16.75 6.90
C LEU A 101 -10.96 -16.11 5.70
N ALA A 102 -11.73 -15.88 4.64
CA ALA A 102 -11.32 -15.15 3.46
C ALA A 102 -12.35 -14.05 3.17
N LEU A 103 -11.89 -12.82 3.03
CA LEU A 103 -12.67 -11.73 2.46
C LEU A 103 -12.43 -11.71 0.95
N ARG A 104 -13.50 -11.57 0.19
CA ARG A 104 -13.55 -11.59 -1.27
C ARG A 104 -14.16 -10.30 -1.78
N GLY A 105 -13.84 -9.97 -3.01
CA GLY A 105 -14.53 -8.92 -3.72
C GLY A 105 -14.08 -8.80 -5.16
N TRP A 106 -14.67 -7.81 -5.83
CA TRP A 106 -14.46 -7.51 -7.23
C TRP A 106 -13.74 -6.21 -7.40
N GLY A 107 -12.87 -6.16 -8.40
CA GLY A 107 -12.23 -4.96 -8.87
C GLY A 107 -12.32 -4.82 -10.37
N THR A 108 -12.36 -3.58 -10.82
CA THR A 108 -12.15 -3.22 -12.23
C THR A 108 -11.09 -2.14 -12.28
N SER A 109 -10.17 -2.25 -13.23
CA SER A 109 -9.09 -1.28 -13.40
C SER A 109 -8.91 -0.93 -14.87
N VAL A 110 -8.49 0.31 -15.12
CA VAL A 110 -8.08 0.78 -16.43
C VAL A 110 -6.75 1.51 -16.27
N GLY A 111 -5.70 0.88 -16.80
CA GLY A 111 -4.37 1.46 -16.90
C GLY A 111 -4.23 2.24 -18.20
N HIS A 112 -3.79 3.48 -18.12
CA HIS A 112 -3.34 4.24 -19.28
C HIS A 112 -1.92 4.75 -19.03
N ARG A 113 -0.99 4.29 -19.84
CA ARG A 113 0.36 4.83 -19.91
C ARG A 113 0.39 5.84 -21.06
N ARG A 114 0.78 7.08 -20.77
CA ARG A 114 1.11 8.07 -21.79
C ARG A 114 2.53 7.76 -22.27
N GLY A 115 2.76 7.97 -23.57
CA GLY A 115 3.90 7.48 -24.34
C GLY A 115 5.28 7.92 -23.82
N GLU A 116 6.08 8.58 -24.67
CA GLU A 116 7.51 8.84 -24.42
C GLU A 116 7.81 9.65 -23.15
N ASP A 117 6.80 10.33 -22.59
CA ASP A 117 6.91 11.11 -21.35
C ASP A 117 6.96 10.25 -20.08
N GLY A 118 6.70 8.94 -20.18
CA GLY A 118 6.79 7.98 -19.07
C GLY A 118 5.71 8.16 -17.99
N HIS A 119 4.75 9.05 -18.19
CA HIS A 119 3.68 9.28 -17.22
C HIS A 119 2.63 8.17 -17.32
N GLY A 120 2.30 7.57 -16.18
CA GLY A 120 1.27 6.53 -16.11
C GLY A 120 0.14 6.95 -15.18
N THR A 121 -1.08 6.53 -15.50
CA THR A 121 -2.19 6.52 -14.56
C THR A 121 -2.92 5.19 -14.61
N SER A 122 -3.31 4.65 -13.46
CA SER A 122 -4.21 3.50 -13.41
C SER A 122 -5.37 3.89 -12.52
N ALA A 123 -6.60 3.78 -13.01
CA ALA A 123 -7.80 4.02 -12.22
C ALA A 123 -8.45 2.69 -11.87
N LEU A 124 -9.04 2.58 -10.69
CA LEU A 124 -9.71 1.36 -10.27
C LEU A 124 -10.96 1.63 -9.44
N ARG A 125 -11.93 0.73 -9.54
CA ARG A 125 -13.06 0.59 -8.60
C ARG A 125 -13.05 -0.79 -8.00
N PHE A 126 -13.46 -0.89 -6.75
CA PHE A 126 -13.56 -2.17 -6.04
C PHE A 126 -14.79 -2.20 -5.15
N ALA A 127 -15.30 -3.40 -4.89
CA ALA A 127 -16.38 -3.63 -3.95
C ALA A 127 -16.20 -5.01 -3.30
N PRO A 128 -16.39 -5.15 -1.98
CA PRO A 128 -16.39 -6.44 -1.32
C PRO A 128 -17.65 -7.25 -1.68
N ASP A 129 -17.51 -8.58 -1.67
CA ASP A 129 -18.66 -9.51 -1.62
C ASP A 129 -19.15 -9.67 -0.16
N ASP A 130 -18.23 -9.63 0.79
CA ASP A 130 -18.49 -10.07 2.17
C ASP A 130 -18.88 -8.94 3.12
N VAL A 131 -19.94 -9.16 3.89
CA VAL A 131 -20.44 -8.23 4.94
C VAL A 131 -19.45 -8.00 6.07
N LEU A 132 -18.50 -8.93 6.27
CA LEU A 132 -17.44 -8.82 7.26
C LEU A 132 -16.33 -7.87 6.83
N SER A 133 -16.30 -7.46 5.56
CA SER A 133 -15.29 -6.53 5.07
C SER A 133 -15.40 -5.17 5.78
N PRO A 134 -14.29 -4.64 6.35
CA PRO A 134 -14.27 -3.31 6.93
C PRO A 134 -14.39 -2.19 5.88
N LEU A 135 -14.10 -2.50 4.61
CA LEU A 135 -14.20 -1.59 3.47
C LEU A 135 -15.43 -1.98 2.66
N GLY A 136 -16.29 -1.01 2.34
CA GLY A 136 -17.33 -1.14 1.32
C GLY A 136 -16.84 -0.74 -0.07
N PRO A 137 -17.76 -0.45 -1.02
CA PRO A 137 -17.41 0.03 -2.34
C PRO A 137 -16.49 1.25 -2.30
N GLY A 138 -15.49 1.22 -3.17
CA GLY A 138 -14.45 2.22 -3.21
C GLY A 138 -13.87 2.41 -4.59
N GLN A 139 -13.08 3.47 -4.71
CA GLN A 139 -12.44 3.84 -5.94
C GLN A 139 -11.11 4.52 -5.67
N GLY A 140 -10.17 4.31 -6.58
CA GLY A 140 -8.81 4.77 -6.42
C GLY A 140 -8.10 4.97 -7.73
N TYR A 141 -6.88 5.46 -7.61
CA TYR A 141 -5.99 5.59 -8.75
C TYR A 141 -4.54 5.47 -8.30
N TRP A 142 -3.68 5.11 -9.24
CA TRP A 142 -2.24 5.25 -9.16
C TRP A 142 -1.73 6.24 -10.19
N ARG A 143 -0.60 6.87 -9.87
CA ARG A 143 0.17 7.71 -10.77
C ARG A 143 1.62 7.29 -10.75
N TYR A 144 2.22 7.30 -11.92
CA TYR A 144 3.63 7.09 -12.15
C TYR A 144 4.14 8.41 -12.71
N VAL A 145 4.87 9.15 -11.88
CA VAL A 145 5.38 10.47 -12.23
C VAL A 145 6.90 10.40 -12.30
N PRO A 146 7.47 10.36 -13.52
CA PRO A 146 8.89 10.54 -13.74
C PRO A 146 9.43 11.78 -13.04
N THR A 147 10.61 11.66 -12.42
CA THR A 147 11.35 12.75 -11.81
C THR A 147 12.83 12.61 -12.15
N PRO A 148 13.67 13.66 -12.03
CA PRO A 148 15.08 13.57 -12.37
C PRO A 148 15.86 12.45 -11.64
N GLY A 149 15.44 12.05 -10.44
CA GLY A 149 16.10 11.02 -9.62
C GLY A 149 15.41 9.65 -9.60
N GLY A 150 14.26 9.50 -10.25
CA GLY A 150 13.46 8.27 -10.16
C GLY A 150 11.99 8.45 -10.53
N VAL A 151 11.12 7.62 -9.95
CA VAL A 151 9.68 7.66 -10.19
C VAL A 151 8.96 7.89 -8.87
N ARG A 152 8.11 8.91 -8.84
CA ARG A 152 7.11 9.08 -7.77
C ARG A 152 5.93 8.17 -8.08
N PHE A 153 5.74 7.16 -7.25
CA PHE A 153 4.59 6.27 -7.31
C PHE A 153 3.58 6.69 -6.26
N VAL A 154 2.41 7.13 -6.72
CA VAL A 154 1.37 7.75 -5.89
C VAL A 154 0.10 6.94 -5.99
N THR A 155 -0.61 6.78 -4.87
CA THR A 155 -1.99 6.30 -4.83
C THR A 155 -2.88 7.25 -4.06
N GLY A 156 -4.09 7.42 -4.54
CA GLY A 156 -5.17 8.09 -3.84
C GLY A 156 -6.45 7.29 -3.99
N TYR A 157 -7.11 6.94 -2.88
CA TYR A 157 -8.37 6.21 -2.94
C TYR A 157 -9.27 6.50 -1.74
N ASP A 158 -10.56 6.29 -1.94
CA ASP A 158 -11.58 6.44 -0.92
C ASP A 158 -12.57 5.27 -1.02
N TYR A 159 -13.23 4.96 0.09
CA TYR A 159 -14.21 3.89 0.19
C TYR A 159 -15.29 4.28 1.20
N THR A 160 -16.50 3.78 0.99
CA THR A 160 -17.54 3.84 2.01
C THR A 160 -17.22 2.82 3.11
N PRO A 161 -17.24 3.18 4.40
CA PRO A 161 -17.01 2.22 5.48
C PRO A 161 -17.94 1.00 5.36
N GLY A 162 -17.41 -0.20 5.65
CA GLY A 162 -18.19 -1.43 5.73
C GLY A 162 -19.07 -1.48 7.00
N TRP A 163 -19.66 -2.64 7.32
CA TRP A 163 -20.44 -2.87 8.55
C TRP A 163 -21.65 -1.96 8.78
N GLY A 164 -22.20 -1.37 7.72
CA GLY A 164 -23.43 -0.58 7.78
C GLY A 164 -23.34 0.56 8.81
N PRO A 165 -24.26 0.67 9.79
CA PRO A 165 -24.27 1.76 10.76
C PRO A 165 -23.03 1.86 11.66
N LEU A 166 -22.34 0.73 11.91
CA LEU A 166 -21.13 0.72 12.76
C LEU A 166 -19.88 1.22 12.01
N GLY A 167 -19.88 1.09 10.68
CA GLY A 167 -18.77 1.46 9.81
C GLY A 167 -18.21 2.85 10.07
N PRO A 168 -19.03 3.91 10.02
CA PRO A 168 -18.57 5.28 10.24
C PRO A 168 -17.88 5.51 11.58
N HIS A 169 -18.22 4.74 12.62
CA HIS A 169 -17.62 4.85 13.96
C HIS A 169 -16.28 4.13 14.07
N LEU A 170 -16.10 3.05 13.32
CA LEU A 170 -14.85 2.26 13.31
C LEU A 170 -13.87 2.71 12.21
N ASP A 171 -14.35 3.40 11.18
CA ASP A 171 -13.52 3.92 10.07
C ASP A 171 -12.34 4.80 10.52
N PRO A 172 -12.44 5.64 11.58
CA PRO A 172 -11.29 6.37 12.12
C PRO A 172 -10.14 5.48 12.61
N LEU A 173 -10.39 4.20 12.93
CA LEU A 173 -9.36 3.21 13.26
C LEU A 173 -8.95 2.40 12.02
N VAL A 174 -9.91 1.99 11.19
CA VAL A 174 -9.67 1.19 9.98
C VAL A 174 -8.85 1.97 8.97
N ARG A 175 -9.26 3.20 8.64
CA ARG A 175 -8.66 3.98 7.54
C ARG A 175 -7.17 4.28 7.75
N PRO A 176 -6.69 4.68 8.93
CA PRO A 176 -5.27 4.80 9.20
C PRO A 176 -4.51 3.47 9.09
N LEU A 177 -5.12 2.35 9.51
CA LEU A 177 -4.49 1.03 9.38
C LEU A 177 -4.34 0.63 7.90
N VAL A 178 -5.36 0.83 7.08
CA VAL A 178 -5.31 0.56 5.63
C VAL A 178 -4.28 1.49 4.96
N GLY A 179 -4.23 2.77 5.36
CA GLY A 179 -3.21 3.71 4.89
C GLY A 179 -1.79 3.31 5.30
N TRP A 180 -1.61 2.78 6.51
CA TRP A 180 -0.34 2.22 6.97
C TRP A 180 0.06 0.97 6.17
N ALA A 181 -0.89 0.05 5.91
CA ALA A 181 -0.64 -1.16 5.13
C ALA A 181 -0.21 -0.80 3.70
N THR A 182 -0.92 0.15 3.07
CA THR A 182 -0.56 0.67 1.73
C THR A 182 0.85 1.27 1.71
N ALA A 183 1.18 2.09 2.71
CA ALA A 183 2.50 2.68 2.90
C ALA A 183 3.61 1.62 3.06
N TRP A 184 3.37 0.60 3.88
CA TRP A 184 4.32 -0.50 4.05
C TRP A 184 4.53 -1.27 2.74
N SER A 185 3.45 -1.52 1.99
CA SER A 185 3.48 -2.20 0.70
C SER A 185 4.24 -1.42 -0.36
N PHE A 186 4.09 -0.10 -0.38
CA PHE A 186 4.84 0.78 -1.28
C PHE A 186 6.34 0.76 -1.00
N ASP A 187 6.76 0.72 0.28
CA ASP A 187 8.18 0.57 0.61
C ASP A 187 8.71 -0.83 0.27
N ARG A 188 7.89 -1.88 0.40
CA ARG A 188 8.25 -3.25 -0.03
C ARG A 188 8.41 -3.34 -1.55
N LEU A 189 7.51 -2.74 -2.32
CA LEU A 189 7.63 -2.61 -3.76
C LEU A 189 8.91 -1.83 -4.13
N ARG A 190 9.19 -0.72 -3.43
CA ARG A 190 10.42 0.05 -3.61
C ARG A 190 11.65 -0.81 -3.42
N LEU A 191 11.73 -1.60 -2.34
CA LEU A 191 12.85 -2.51 -2.09
C LEU A 191 13.02 -3.57 -3.18
N TRP A 192 11.91 -4.07 -3.72
CA TRP A 192 11.95 -5.02 -4.83
C TRP A 192 12.46 -4.37 -6.12
N VAL A 193 11.95 -3.20 -6.48
CA VAL A 193 12.32 -2.49 -7.72
C VAL A 193 13.72 -1.91 -7.67
N GLU A 194 14.12 -1.30 -6.55
CA GLU A 194 15.43 -0.65 -6.42
C GLU A 194 16.57 -1.64 -6.19
N ARG A 195 16.33 -2.69 -5.40
CA ARG A 195 17.41 -3.56 -4.89
C ARG A 195 17.28 -5.01 -5.36
N GLY A 196 16.26 -5.34 -6.16
CA GLY A 196 15.97 -6.71 -6.53
C GLY A 196 15.62 -7.60 -5.33
N THR A 197 15.26 -7.03 -4.17
CA THR A 197 14.94 -7.82 -2.98
C THR A 197 13.62 -8.53 -3.20
N ASP A 198 13.63 -9.86 -3.24
CA ASP A 198 12.40 -10.63 -3.37
C ASP A 198 11.40 -10.22 -2.26
N PRO A 199 10.13 -9.92 -2.61
CA PRO A 199 9.16 -9.47 -1.63
C PRO A 199 8.97 -10.43 -0.46
N ALA A 200 9.06 -11.74 -0.64
CA ALA A 200 8.95 -12.71 0.46
C ALA A 200 10.12 -12.57 1.44
N ARG A 201 11.35 -12.38 0.94
CA ARG A 201 12.51 -12.10 1.80
C ARG A 201 12.35 -10.81 2.61
N ALA A 202 11.83 -9.75 1.97
CA ALA A 202 11.54 -8.49 2.65
C ALA A 202 10.48 -8.65 3.76
N ARG A 203 9.46 -9.48 3.53
CA ARG A 203 8.44 -9.85 4.53
C ARG A 203 9.07 -10.62 5.69
N ASP A 204 9.89 -11.63 5.40
CA ASP A 204 10.49 -12.49 6.42
C ASP A 204 11.43 -11.69 7.33
N ALA A 205 12.20 -10.76 6.75
CA ALA A 205 13.02 -9.83 7.50
C ALA A 205 12.16 -8.87 8.37
N ALA A 206 11.00 -8.42 7.89
CA ALA A 206 10.07 -7.63 8.68
C ALA A 206 9.48 -8.41 9.86
N ILE A 207 9.14 -9.68 9.65
CA ILE A 207 8.66 -10.58 10.71
C ILE A 207 9.76 -10.78 11.76
N ALA A 208 11.00 -11.03 11.35
CA ALA A 208 12.13 -11.20 12.27
C ALA A 208 12.36 -9.93 13.11
N VAL A 209 12.37 -8.75 12.50
CA VAL A 209 12.51 -7.47 13.23
C VAL A 209 11.33 -7.24 14.18
N ALA A 210 10.10 -7.56 13.76
CA ALA A 210 8.92 -7.45 14.63
C ALA A 210 9.01 -8.40 15.83
N ALA A 211 9.43 -9.65 15.61
CA ALA A 211 9.62 -10.65 16.66
C ALA A 211 10.70 -10.21 17.67
N LEU A 212 11.84 -9.71 17.19
CA LEU A 212 12.90 -9.17 18.06
C LEU A 212 12.42 -7.99 18.90
N ARG A 213 11.65 -7.07 18.32
CA ARG A 213 11.04 -5.95 19.06
C ARG A 213 10.02 -6.43 20.09
N ALA A 214 9.18 -7.40 19.73
CA ALA A 214 8.20 -7.99 20.65
C ALA A 214 8.89 -8.68 21.83
N LEU A 215 9.98 -9.42 21.57
CA LEU A 215 10.80 -10.03 22.60
C LEU A 215 11.43 -8.98 23.52
N ALA A 216 12.02 -7.91 22.95
CA ALA A 216 12.58 -6.82 23.74
C ALA A 216 11.53 -6.15 24.64
N VAL A 217 10.31 -5.95 24.14
CA VAL A 217 9.19 -5.42 24.94
C VAL A 217 8.80 -6.38 26.05
N ALA A 218 8.63 -7.67 25.73
CA ALA A 218 8.24 -8.68 26.72
C ALA A 218 9.28 -8.82 27.82
N THR A 219 10.56 -8.93 27.46
CA THR A 219 11.68 -9.01 28.41
C THR A 219 11.79 -7.71 29.23
N GLY A 220 11.68 -6.55 28.58
CA GLY A 220 11.75 -5.26 29.24
C GLY A 220 10.64 -5.07 30.28
N ALA A 221 9.39 -5.37 29.90
CA ALA A 221 8.24 -5.34 30.79
C ALA A 221 8.39 -6.35 31.95
N HIS A 222 8.86 -7.57 31.66
CA HIS A 222 9.09 -8.59 32.68
C HIS A 222 10.11 -8.12 33.73
N LEU A 223 11.24 -7.54 33.30
CA LEU A 223 12.26 -7.02 34.19
C LEU A 223 11.70 -5.91 35.09
N VAL A 224 11.01 -4.93 34.51
CA VAL A 224 10.41 -3.81 35.27
C VAL A 224 9.41 -4.33 36.31
N VAL A 225 8.45 -5.19 35.90
CA VAL A 225 7.40 -5.69 36.79
C VAL A 225 7.97 -6.57 37.89
N ARG A 226 8.88 -7.50 37.56
CA ARG A 226 9.39 -8.49 38.53
C ARG A 226 10.39 -7.89 39.52
N THR A 227 11.19 -6.93 39.09
CA THR A 227 12.31 -6.41 39.90
C THR A 227 12.00 -5.08 40.59
N SER A 228 10.92 -4.39 40.22
CA SER A 228 10.45 -3.17 40.92
C SER A 228 10.17 -3.38 42.41
N ARG A 229 9.89 -4.62 42.85
CA ARG A 229 9.66 -4.96 44.25
C ARG A 229 10.93 -5.34 45.02
N ARG A 230 12.07 -5.53 44.34
CA ARG A 230 13.35 -5.90 44.98
C ARG A 230 14.11 -4.64 45.38
N ARG A 231 14.42 -4.48 46.67
CA ARG A 231 15.28 -3.40 47.17
C ARG A 231 16.76 -3.77 46.97
N GLY A 232 17.58 -2.81 46.51
CA GLY A 232 19.03 -2.95 46.32
C GLY A 232 19.51 -2.62 44.91
N ARG A 233 20.84 -2.53 44.74
CA ARG A 233 21.50 -2.14 43.47
C ARG A 233 21.10 -3.03 42.29
N SER A 234 20.94 -4.33 42.52
CA SER A 234 20.53 -5.29 41.48
C SER A 234 19.10 -5.06 40.97
N GLY A 235 18.18 -4.59 41.84
CA GLY A 235 16.83 -4.20 41.44
C GLY A 235 16.82 -2.96 40.55
N VAL A 236 17.59 -1.93 40.91
CA VAL A 236 17.72 -0.70 40.13
C VAL A 236 18.30 -0.98 38.75
N LEU A 237 19.37 -1.78 38.66
CA LEU A 237 19.98 -2.16 37.38
C LEU A 237 18.99 -2.93 36.49
N ALA A 238 18.23 -3.88 37.04
CA ALA A 238 17.27 -4.65 36.27
C ALA A 238 16.11 -3.80 35.73
N VAL A 239 15.58 -2.86 36.53
CA VAL A 239 14.58 -1.88 36.06
C VAL A 239 15.17 -1.00 34.97
N GLY A 240 16.40 -0.48 35.16
CA GLY A 240 17.10 0.31 34.16
C GLY A 240 17.27 -0.42 32.82
N THR A 241 17.73 -1.67 32.84
CA THR A 241 17.81 -2.53 31.65
C THR A 241 16.45 -2.76 31.02
N GLY A 242 15.42 -3.00 31.83
CA GLY A 242 14.06 -3.22 31.33
C GLY A 242 13.50 -1.99 30.60
N LEU A 243 13.70 -0.79 31.16
CA LEU A 243 13.32 0.47 30.52
C LEU A 243 14.13 0.73 29.24
N ALA A 244 15.44 0.42 29.24
CA ALA A 244 16.28 0.55 28.06
C ALA A 244 15.80 -0.35 26.90
N LEU A 245 15.41 -1.60 27.18
CA LEU A 245 14.86 -2.52 26.18
C LEU A 245 13.53 -2.01 25.60
N LEU A 246 12.64 -1.49 26.46
CA LEU A 246 11.37 -0.88 26.04
C LEU A 246 11.61 0.34 25.14
N ALA A 247 12.54 1.22 25.52
CA ALA A 247 12.92 2.37 24.71
C ALA A 247 13.53 1.96 23.37
N ALA A 248 14.45 0.99 23.37
CA ALA A 248 15.09 0.48 22.16
C ALA A 248 14.08 -0.12 21.18
N ALA A 249 13.06 -0.84 21.66
CA ALA A 249 12.02 -1.42 20.81
C ALA A 249 11.20 -0.37 20.03
N VAL A 250 11.14 0.87 20.53
CA VAL A 250 10.41 2.00 19.91
C VAL A 250 11.33 2.88 19.07
N VAL A 251 12.52 3.18 19.59
CA VAL A 251 13.42 4.21 19.03
C VAL A 251 14.33 3.66 17.93
N VAL A 252 14.77 2.39 18.02
CA VAL A 252 15.68 1.82 17.02
C VAL A 252 14.98 1.81 15.66
N PRO A 253 15.55 2.43 14.61
CA PRO A 253 14.91 2.54 13.31
C PRO A 253 14.77 1.16 12.64
N THR A 254 13.82 1.05 11.72
CA THR A 254 13.68 -0.16 10.89
C THR A 254 14.88 -0.24 9.93
N PRO A 255 15.61 -1.38 9.84
CA PRO A 255 16.75 -1.54 8.94
C PRO A 255 16.41 -1.23 7.49
N ALA A 256 17.37 -0.73 6.71
CA ALA A 256 17.15 -0.25 5.34
C ALA A 256 16.56 -1.30 4.39
N GLY A 257 16.87 -2.59 4.58
CA GLY A 257 16.33 -3.70 3.79
C GLY A 257 14.99 -4.25 4.27
N VAL A 258 14.41 -3.67 5.33
CA VAL A 258 13.12 -4.09 5.89
C VAL A 258 12.06 -3.05 5.56
N PRO A 259 10.90 -3.42 5.00
CA PRO A 259 9.87 -2.46 4.65
C PRO A 259 9.36 -1.67 5.86
N SER A 260 9.13 -0.38 5.68
CA SER A 260 8.64 0.53 6.71
C SER A 260 7.72 1.60 6.13
N ALA A 261 6.49 1.64 6.64
CA ALA A 261 5.51 2.68 6.32
C ALA A 261 5.96 4.10 6.71
N ARG A 262 7.07 4.26 7.45
CA ARG A 262 7.65 5.58 7.80
C ARG A 262 8.43 6.20 6.64
N ARG A 263 8.81 5.43 5.61
CA ARG A 263 9.57 5.91 4.44
C ARG A 263 8.70 6.45 3.31
N THR A 264 7.38 6.35 3.45
CA THR A 264 6.41 6.82 2.47
C THR A 264 5.66 8.04 2.99
N LEU A 265 5.35 8.96 2.11
CA LEU A 265 4.52 10.12 2.41
C LEU A 265 3.05 9.70 2.44
N ARG A 266 2.31 10.05 3.49
CA ARG A 266 0.87 9.72 3.65
C ARG A 266 -0.07 10.94 3.61
N ARG A 267 0.48 12.12 3.34
CA ARG A 267 -0.29 13.35 3.17
C ARG A 267 0.05 13.93 1.80
N PRO A 268 -0.94 14.35 1.01
CA PRO A 268 -0.66 14.93 -0.30
C PRO A 268 0.14 16.22 -0.11
N PRO A 269 1.22 16.43 -0.88
CA PRO A 269 2.02 17.66 -0.81
C PRO A 269 1.25 18.87 -1.35
N ASP A 270 0.29 18.64 -2.24
CA ASP A 270 -0.58 19.67 -2.81
C ASP A 270 -1.96 19.10 -3.22
N PRO A 271 -2.98 19.95 -3.46
CA PRO A 271 -4.32 19.49 -3.84
C PRO A 271 -4.40 18.77 -5.19
N SER A 272 -3.46 19.01 -6.11
CA SER A 272 -3.44 18.37 -7.43
C SER A 272 -2.98 16.91 -7.31
N ALA A 273 -2.06 16.63 -6.40
CA ALA A 273 -1.57 15.29 -6.09
C ALA A 273 -2.68 14.36 -5.58
N ALA A 274 -3.70 14.92 -4.92
CA ALA A 274 -4.86 14.19 -4.38
C ALA A 274 -6.01 13.97 -5.40
N ARG A 275 -6.07 14.75 -6.48
CA ARG A 275 -7.18 14.72 -7.45
C ARG A 275 -7.23 13.39 -8.21
N ALA A 276 -8.39 12.77 -8.39
CA ALA A 276 -8.51 11.57 -9.22
C ALA A 276 -8.32 11.86 -10.73
N PRO A 277 -7.75 10.92 -11.53
CA PRO A 277 -7.66 11.05 -12.97
C PRO A 277 -9.03 10.85 -13.65
N ARG A 278 -9.23 11.47 -14.82
CA ARG A 278 -10.47 11.35 -15.61
C ARG A 278 -10.77 9.92 -16.08
N SER A 279 -9.75 9.06 -16.20
CA SER A 279 -9.93 7.64 -16.53
C SER A 279 -10.75 6.88 -15.48
N LEU A 280 -10.93 7.44 -14.27
CA LEU A 280 -11.83 6.85 -13.29
C LEU A 280 -13.30 6.94 -13.73
N ASP A 281 -13.65 7.96 -14.51
CA ASP A 281 -15.02 8.19 -14.98
C ASP A 281 -15.43 7.18 -16.07
N THR A 282 -14.47 6.49 -16.69
CA THR A 282 -14.75 5.49 -17.73
C THR A 282 -15.06 4.10 -17.17
N LEU A 283 -14.81 3.86 -15.88
CA LEU A 283 -15.16 2.60 -15.22
C LEU A 283 -16.66 2.57 -14.91
N ALA A 284 -17.24 1.37 -14.85
CA ALA A 284 -18.58 1.19 -14.28
C ALA A 284 -18.56 1.49 -12.78
N ALA A 285 -19.67 2.01 -12.23
CA ALA A 285 -19.76 2.34 -10.80
C ALA A 285 -19.71 1.09 -9.92
N ASP A 286 -20.33 0.00 -10.38
CA ASP A 286 -20.32 -1.30 -9.73
C ASP A 286 -19.33 -2.25 -10.45
N PRO A 287 -18.31 -2.76 -9.76
CA PRO A 287 -17.36 -3.70 -10.35
C PRO A 287 -17.89 -5.13 -10.46
N HIS A 288 -19.02 -5.46 -9.83
CA HIS A 288 -19.63 -6.80 -9.94
C HIS A 288 -20.04 -7.10 -11.40
N PRO A 289 -19.94 -8.37 -11.83
CA PRO A 289 -20.51 -8.76 -13.11
C PRO A 289 -22.02 -8.50 -13.10
N ARG A 290 -22.55 -7.90 -14.18
CA ARG A 290 -24.00 -7.91 -14.39
C ARG A 290 -24.40 -9.35 -14.65
N GLN A 291 -25.36 -9.88 -13.91
CA GLN A 291 -26.02 -11.11 -14.31
C GLN A 291 -26.80 -10.79 -15.59
N GLU A 292 -26.38 -11.36 -16.73
CA GLU A 292 -27.24 -11.37 -17.91
C GLU A 292 -28.44 -12.26 -17.57
N PRO A 293 -29.69 -11.80 -17.79
CA PRO A 293 -30.84 -12.67 -17.67
C PRO A 293 -30.68 -13.81 -18.68
N ALA A 294 -30.83 -15.04 -18.18
CA ALA A 294 -30.86 -16.26 -18.99
C ALA A 294 -32.03 -16.27 -19.97
#